data_AF-A0A6J8CWS9-F1
#
_entry.id   AF-A0A6J8CWS9-F1
#
_cell.length_a   1.000
_cell.length_b   1.000
_cell.length_c   1.000
_cell.angle_alpha   90.00
_cell.angle_beta   90.00
_cell.angle_gamma   90.00
#
_symmetry.space_group_name_H-M   'P 1'
#
loop_
_entity.id
_entity.type
_entity.pdbx_description
1 polymer ?
#
loop_
_entity_poly.entity_id
_entity_poly.type
_entity_poly.pdbx_seq_one_letter_code
_entity_poly.pdbx_strand_id
1 'polypeptide(L)'
;MNNMQDKINSLEKTVRENTGVIERNESTCKNKLVIKNLKYDESEKDSNQVTINKIHELFKDGLALANIQVESVTRKESKGQYPGVVICEIKSAEDKTRIFKKKNKLKDNRKYSNVYIENDRSVETRNLQASLRTVLKEIGKEKDYKMVALTETFLREHESLEVPGYKFYRNNRKRIHKNAVRGSGGVGVLIKREIVDSYSCEIINSDFEGILWIKLNATDTDFCVYVAVCYLPPAGSSRVIEPDLFFQNLLEGVYSYQNKRNIVICADFNSRVGRNLDYIEGVDNVKPRNVVDFSENHSGDVFINFLCDTNISMFNGRFDDREFTYISPMGKSVVDFMCVPYEDIDNILDFKIIPMSKKISDCNYVPDRIPDHSLLCCDIRQPKFEQNIYSAHDSTDKRKRYKLNSMPDDFLSNNEILDVVNSTILQIENSIRISGNIHHAYDAFTTLIHKEMENRIPVSNGYSKRKKSLYKPYWNDTLNCQWEKVCAAEKSWLKSSISNSRKRTLK
;
A
#
# COMPACT_ATOMS: atom_id res chain seq x y z
N MET A 1 32.15 -26.74 3.51
CA MET A 1 30.93 -27.50 3.11
C MET A 1 30.20 -28.13 4.31
N ASN A 2 30.87 -28.69 5.31
CA ASN A 2 30.22 -29.37 6.46
C ASN A 2 29.19 -28.50 7.22
N ASN A 3 29.46 -27.22 7.44
CA ASN A 3 28.54 -26.30 8.15
C ASN A 3 27.19 -26.06 7.41
N MET A 4 27.15 -26.23 6.08
CA MET A 4 25.91 -26.08 5.31
C MET A 4 25.03 -27.33 5.44
N GLN A 5 25.65 -28.51 5.42
CA GLN A 5 24.94 -29.78 5.58
C GLN A 5 24.34 -29.91 6.99
N ASP A 6 25.06 -29.47 8.02
CA ASP A 6 24.57 -29.46 9.40
C ASP A 6 23.37 -28.53 9.59
N LYS A 7 23.37 -27.37 8.89
CA LYS A 7 22.22 -26.45 8.88
C LYS A 7 21.01 -27.03 8.14
N ILE A 8 21.22 -27.73 7.02
CA ILE A 8 20.14 -28.43 6.29
C ILE A 8 19.53 -29.51 7.18
N ASN A 9 20.36 -30.36 7.78
CA ASN A 9 19.90 -31.43 8.66
C ASN A 9 19.15 -30.90 9.90
N SER A 10 19.60 -29.77 10.47
CA SER A 10 18.92 -29.10 11.59
C SER A 10 17.57 -28.48 11.17
N LEU A 11 17.47 -27.95 9.95
CA LEU A 11 16.22 -27.41 9.40
C LEU A 11 15.23 -28.54 9.10
N GLU A 12 15.68 -29.62 8.47
CA GLU A 12 14.85 -30.80 8.20
C GLU A 12 14.30 -31.43 9.48
N LYS A 13 15.11 -31.50 10.54
CA LYS A 13 14.67 -31.96 11.86
C LYS A 13 13.58 -31.07 12.45
N THR A 14 13.79 -29.76 12.45
CA THR A 14 12.81 -28.77 12.91
C THR A 14 11.50 -28.83 12.10
N VAL A 15 11.60 -29.03 10.79
CA VAL A 15 10.43 -29.20 9.91
C VAL A 15 9.67 -30.46 10.30
N ARG A 16 10.33 -31.63 10.39
CA ARG A 16 9.68 -32.89 10.78
C ARG A 16 9.02 -32.83 12.15
N GLU A 17 9.65 -32.19 13.13
CA GLU A 17 9.09 -31.99 14.47
C GLU A 17 7.83 -31.10 14.42
N ASN A 18 7.86 -30.00 13.66
CA ASN A 18 6.71 -29.13 13.49
C ASN A 18 5.56 -29.79 12.70
N THR A 19 5.86 -30.54 11.64
CA THR A 19 4.85 -31.28 10.87
C THR A 19 4.19 -32.35 11.73
N GLY A 20 4.96 -33.08 12.55
CA GLY A 20 4.43 -34.08 13.47
C GLY A 20 3.54 -33.49 14.58
N VAL A 21 3.84 -32.28 15.06
CA VAL A 21 2.97 -31.56 16.01
C VAL A 21 1.67 -31.09 15.34
N ILE A 22 1.74 -30.60 14.10
CA ILE A 22 0.55 -30.19 13.33
C ILE A 22 -0.34 -31.40 13.05
N GLU A 23 0.22 -32.54 12.60
CA GLU A 23 -0.55 -33.76 12.33
C GLU A 23 -1.20 -34.34 13.58
N ARG A 24 -0.51 -34.31 14.73
CA ARG A 24 -1.09 -34.72 16.02
C ARG A 24 -2.23 -33.81 16.45
N ASN A 25 -2.09 -32.49 16.30
CA ASN A 25 -3.14 -31.53 16.65
C ASN A 25 -4.31 -31.54 15.67
N GLU A 26 -4.09 -31.87 14.39
CA GLU A 26 -5.19 -32.09 13.45
C GLU A 26 -5.93 -33.40 13.74
N SER A 27 -5.23 -34.44 14.19
CA SER A 27 -5.85 -35.72 14.53
C SER A 27 -6.94 -35.60 15.60
N THR A 28 -6.79 -34.68 16.56
CA THR A 28 -7.78 -34.46 17.65
C THR A 28 -8.98 -33.62 17.22
N CYS A 29 -8.94 -32.96 16.06
CA CYS A 29 -10.06 -32.21 15.47
C CYS A 29 -10.68 -32.91 14.25
N LYS A 30 -10.12 -34.03 13.77
CA LYS A 30 -10.56 -34.73 12.55
C LYS A 30 -12.05 -35.06 12.54
N ASN A 31 -12.66 -35.28 13.70
CA ASN A 31 -14.05 -35.68 13.84
C ASN A 31 -15.00 -34.60 14.36
N LYS A 32 -14.49 -33.42 14.69
CA LYS A 32 -15.28 -32.34 15.27
C LYS A 32 -15.88 -31.42 14.20
N LEU A 33 -17.10 -30.97 14.47
CA LEU A 33 -17.93 -30.07 13.68
C LEU A 33 -18.29 -28.84 14.51
N VAL A 34 -18.37 -27.69 13.85
CA VAL A 34 -18.86 -26.45 14.43
C VAL A 34 -20.18 -26.10 13.77
N ILE A 35 -21.26 -26.08 14.55
CA ILE A 35 -22.61 -25.78 14.11
C ILE A 35 -23.00 -24.41 14.67
N LYS A 36 -23.27 -23.46 13.78
CA LYS A 36 -23.62 -22.07 14.12
C LYS A 36 -25.10 -21.82 13.88
N ASN A 37 -25.66 -20.88 14.65
CA ASN A 37 -27.07 -20.43 14.56
C ASN A 37 -28.11 -21.54 14.82
N LEU A 38 -27.71 -22.65 15.43
CA LEU A 38 -28.68 -23.64 15.88
C LEU A 38 -29.42 -23.06 17.09
N LYS A 39 -30.74 -22.85 16.95
CA LYS A 39 -31.58 -22.21 17.97
C LYS A 39 -31.35 -22.80 19.35
N TYR A 40 -31.13 -21.92 20.32
CA TYR A 40 -31.04 -22.26 21.72
C TYR A 40 -32.43 -22.52 22.28
N ASP A 41 -32.55 -23.50 23.16
CA ASP A 41 -33.74 -23.77 23.95
C ASP A 41 -33.35 -23.73 25.43
N GLU A 42 -34.19 -23.13 26.27
CA GLU A 42 -33.89 -22.95 27.68
C GLU A 42 -33.71 -24.30 28.41
N SER A 43 -34.37 -25.36 27.94
CA SER A 43 -34.18 -26.72 28.45
C SER A 43 -32.77 -27.29 28.20
N GLU A 44 -31.97 -26.67 27.30
CA GLU A 44 -30.55 -27.03 27.13
C GLU A 44 -29.70 -26.63 28.36
N LYS A 45 -30.18 -25.75 29.25
CA LYS A 45 -29.46 -25.40 30.50
C LYS A 45 -29.29 -26.60 31.42
N ASP A 46 -30.31 -27.45 31.48
CA ASP A 46 -30.40 -28.53 32.46
C ASP A 46 -29.91 -29.86 31.90
N SER A 47 -29.80 -30.00 30.56
CA SER A 47 -29.35 -31.24 29.93
C SER A 47 -28.78 -31.07 28.52
N ASN A 48 -27.55 -31.55 28.33
CA ASN A 48 -26.92 -31.68 27.01
C ASN A 48 -27.69 -32.63 26.07
N GLN A 49 -28.56 -33.49 26.60
CA GLN A 49 -29.34 -34.43 25.80
C GLN A 49 -30.28 -33.69 24.83
N VAL A 50 -30.80 -32.52 25.23
CA VAL A 50 -31.64 -31.69 24.36
C VAL A 50 -30.85 -31.22 23.13
N THR A 51 -29.61 -30.76 23.34
CA THR A 51 -28.74 -30.35 22.23
C THR A 51 -28.38 -31.53 21.33
N ILE A 52 -28.10 -32.71 21.90
CA ILE A 52 -27.84 -33.95 21.14
C ILE A 52 -29.04 -34.32 20.26
N ASN A 53 -30.25 -34.30 20.81
CA ASN A 53 -31.48 -34.60 20.08
C ASN A 53 -31.69 -33.62 18.92
N LYS A 54 -31.45 -32.32 19.14
CA LYS A 54 -31.51 -31.30 18.09
C LYS A 54 -30.49 -31.51 16.97
N ILE A 55 -29.29 -31.98 17.29
CA ILE A 55 -28.29 -32.32 16.27
C ILE A 55 -28.73 -33.54 15.47
N HIS A 56 -29.28 -34.56 16.11
CA HIS A 56 -29.85 -35.71 15.40
C HIS A 56 -31.01 -35.30 14.49
N GLU A 57 -31.91 -34.41 14.93
CA GLU A 57 -32.94 -33.82 14.07
C GLU A 57 -32.34 -32.99 12.92
N LEU A 58 -31.30 -32.20 13.17
CA LEU A 58 -30.62 -31.44 12.13
C LEU A 58 -30.04 -32.37 11.06
N PHE A 59 -29.40 -33.47 11.44
CA PHE A 59 -28.83 -34.43 10.50
C PHE A 59 -29.91 -35.23 9.78
N LYS A 60 -30.93 -35.69 10.49
CA LYS A 60 -32.03 -36.47 9.94
C LYS A 60 -32.92 -35.62 9.03
N ASP A 61 -33.45 -34.52 9.53
CA ASP A 61 -34.47 -33.73 8.84
C ASP A 61 -33.84 -32.63 7.98
N GLY A 62 -32.75 -32.02 8.46
CA GLY A 62 -32.05 -30.96 7.74
C GLY A 62 -31.21 -31.49 6.57
N LEU A 63 -30.52 -32.63 6.75
CA LEU A 63 -29.61 -33.18 5.75
C LEU A 63 -30.11 -34.47 5.08
N ALA A 64 -31.23 -35.06 5.53
CA ALA A 64 -31.67 -36.38 5.10
C ALA A 64 -30.55 -37.43 5.28
N LEU A 65 -29.91 -37.44 6.46
CA LEU A 65 -28.89 -38.41 6.87
C LEU A 65 -29.37 -39.17 8.10
N ALA A 66 -29.63 -40.46 7.92
CA ALA A 66 -29.92 -41.37 9.02
C ALA A 66 -28.62 -41.93 9.62
N ASN A 67 -28.72 -42.34 10.89
CA ASN A 67 -27.72 -43.14 11.62
C ASN A 67 -26.35 -42.48 11.78
N ILE A 68 -26.28 -41.14 11.81
CA ILE A 68 -25.06 -40.42 12.18
C ILE A 68 -24.79 -40.62 13.67
N GLN A 69 -23.66 -41.22 14.02
CA GLN A 69 -23.28 -41.42 15.41
C GLN A 69 -22.54 -40.19 15.96
N VAL A 70 -23.17 -39.52 16.92
CA VAL A 70 -22.59 -38.40 17.66
C VAL A 70 -21.95 -38.93 18.93
N GLU A 71 -20.67 -38.62 19.11
CA GLU A 71 -19.87 -39.05 20.27
C GLU A 71 -20.00 -38.07 21.42
N SER A 72 -19.86 -36.77 21.13
CA SER A 72 -19.97 -35.72 22.15
C SER A 72 -20.55 -34.44 21.56
N VAL A 73 -21.23 -33.66 22.40
CA VAL A 73 -21.79 -32.35 22.02
C VAL A 73 -21.53 -31.37 23.14
N THR A 74 -21.09 -30.17 22.79
CA THR A 74 -20.90 -29.08 23.73
C THR A 74 -21.33 -27.77 23.09
N ARG A 75 -22.28 -27.06 23.70
CA ARG A 75 -22.60 -25.69 23.31
C ARG A 75 -21.68 -24.72 24.04
N LYS A 76 -21.05 -23.82 23.30
CA LYS A 76 -20.33 -22.67 23.84
C LYS A 76 -21.29 -21.48 23.89
N GLU A 77 -21.43 -20.90 25.08
CA GLU A 77 -22.19 -19.68 25.27
C GLU A 77 -21.64 -18.56 24.38
N SER A 78 -22.54 -17.76 23.80
CA SER A 78 -22.16 -16.52 23.13
C SER A 78 -22.44 -15.32 24.02
N LYS A 79 -21.64 -14.27 23.87
CA LYS A 79 -21.92 -12.98 24.48
C LYS A 79 -23.14 -12.34 23.77
N GLY A 80 -24.26 -12.19 24.47
CA GLY A 80 -25.45 -11.48 23.99
C GLY A 80 -26.62 -12.40 23.59
N GLN A 81 -27.49 -11.91 22.70
CA GLN A 81 -28.75 -12.58 22.29
C GLN A 81 -28.56 -13.73 21.28
N TYR A 82 -27.33 -14.11 20.95
CA TYR A 82 -27.07 -15.18 20.00
C TYR A 82 -27.21 -16.55 20.67
N PRO A 83 -27.57 -17.61 19.92
CA PRO A 83 -27.81 -18.93 20.50
C PRO A 83 -26.53 -19.71 20.88
N GLY A 84 -25.35 -19.08 20.85
CA GLY A 84 -24.08 -19.79 21.01
C GLY A 84 -23.69 -20.64 19.80
N VAL A 85 -22.53 -21.31 19.92
CA VAL A 85 -21.98 -22.20 18.88
C VAL A 85 -21.96 -23.62 19.44
N VAL A 86 -22.38 -24.60 18.66
CA VAL A 86 -22.39 -26.01 19.07
C VAL A 86 -21.20 -26.73 18.45
N ILE A 87 -20.37 -27.33 19.29
CA ILE A 87 -19.27 -28.20 18.89
C ILE A 87 -19.77 -29.63 19.02
N CYS A 88 -19.69 -30.39 17.93
CA CYS A 88 -20.20 -31.75 17.83
C CYS A 88 -19.10 -32.67 17.34
N GLU A 89 -18.79 -33.72 18.09
CA GLU A 89 -17.84 -34.75 17.71
C GLU A 89 -18.56 -35.94 17.10
N ILE A 90 -18.20 -36.29 15.87
CA ILE A 90 -18.80 -37.38 15.11
C ILE A 90 -17.92 -38.61 15.23
N LYS A 91 -18.49 -39.76 15.59
CA LYS A 91 -17.70 -40.97 15.86
C LYS A 91 -16.91 -41.46 14.65
N SER A 92 -17.41 -41.23 13.43
CA SER A 92 -16.81 -41.69 12.18
C SER A 92 -16.48 -40.54 11.22
N ALA A 93 -15.26 -40.59 10.64
CA ALA A 93 -14.84 -39.67 9.58
C ALA A 93 -15.70 -39.81 8.31
N GLU A 94 -16.27 -40.99 8.06
CA GLU A 94 -17.18 -41.24 6.94
C GLU A 94 -18.49 -40.45 7.12
N ASP A 95 -19.06 -40.48 8.32
CA ASP A 95 -20.26 -39.72 8.67
C ASP A 95 -20.03 -38.22 8.56
N LYS A 96 -18.86 -37.74 9.02
CA LYS A 96 -18.46 -36.35 8.84
C LYS A 96 -18.42 -35.98 7.34
N THR A 97 -17.84 -36.84 6.50
CA THR A 97 -17.79 -36.64 5.05
C THR A 97 -19.20 -36.59 4.44
N ARG A 98 -20.11 -37.47 4.85
CA ARG A 98 -21.52 -37.48 4.42
C ARG A 98 -22.22 -36.17 4.78
N ILE A 99 -21.99 -35.64 5.98
CA ILE A 99 -22.53 -34.35 6.44
C ILE A 99 -22.05 -33.21 5.53
N PHE A 100 -20.75 -33.11 5.27
CA PHE A 100 -20.21 -32.03 4.43
C PHE A 100 -20.70 -32.09 2.98
N LYS A 101 -20.90 -33.29 2.42
CA LYS A 101 -21.48 -33.45 1.08
C LYS A 101 -22.92 -32.93 1.00
N LYS A 102 -23.68 -32.96 2.09
CA LYS A 102 -25.09 -32.54 2.11
C LYS A 102 -25.37 -31.19 2.76
N LYS A 103 -24.40 -30.57 3.45
CA LYS A 103 -24.65 -29.33 4.23
C LYS A 103 -25.28 -28.17 3.45
N ASN A 104 -25.02 -28.07 2.14
CA ASN A 104 -25.60 -27.02 1.30
C ASN A 104 -27.13 -27.12 1.19
N LYS A 105 -27.71 -28.31 1.39
CA LYS A 105 -29.16 -28.56 1.40
C LYS A 105 -29.88 -27.91 2.59
N LEU A 106 -29.14 -27.49 3.62
CA LEU A 106 -29.75 -26.79 4.76
C LEU A 106 -30.43 -25.49 4.32
N LYS A 107 -29.91 -24.81 3.29
CA LYS A 107 -30.49 -23.57 2.77
C LYS A 107 -31.91 -23.75 2.26
N ASP A 108 -32.21 -24.92 1.70
CA ASP A 108 -33.52 -25.27 1.14
C ASP A 108 -34.50 -25.73 2.23
N ASN A 109 -34.00 -26.02 3.44
CA ASN A 109 -34.81 -26.46 4.56
C ASN A 109 -35.31 -25.25 5.37
N ARG A 110 -36.63 -25.02 5.39
CA ARG A 110 -37.26 -23.89 6.10
C ARG A 110 -36.91 -23.80 7.59
N LYS A 111 -36.69 -24.94 8.28
CA LYS A 111 -36.35 -24.99 9.72
C LYS A 111 -34.88 -24.65 9.95
N TYR A 112 -33.99 -24.95 9.00
CA TYR A 112 -32.53 -24.88 9.17
C TYR A 112 -31.81 -23.99 8.14
N SER A 113 -32.54 -23.16 7.39
CA SER A 113 -32.00 -22.29 6.33
C SER A 113 -30.89 -21.35 6.79
N ASN A 114 -30.86 -21.02 8.08
CA ASN A 114 -29.87 -20.14 8.71
C ASN A 114 -28.79 -20.89 9.51
N VAL A 115 -28.78 -22.22 9.52
CA VAL A 115 -27.81 -23.05 10.24
C VAL A 115 -26.60 -23.33 9.35
N TYR A 116 -25.40 -23.15 9.91
CA TYR A 116 -24.15 -23.36 9.21
C TYR A 116 -23.34 -24.47 9.87
N ILE A 117 -22.78 -25.38 9.07
CA ILE A 117 -21.90 -26.45 9.52
C ILE A 117 -20.49 -26.24 8.94
N GLU A 118 -19.51 -26.15 9.83
CA GLU A 118 -18.10 -25.95 9.53
C GLU A 118 -17.26 -27.05 10.19
N ASN A 119 -16.02 -27.21 9.71
CA ASN A 119 -15.04 -28.06 10.39
C ASN A 119 -14.63 -27.37 11.69
N ASP A 120 -14.55 -28.13 12.78
CA ASP A 120 -13.80 -27.65 13.92
C ASP A 120 -12.33 -27.54 13.54
N ARG A 121 -11.71 -26.47 14.01
CA ARG A 121 -10.36 -26.07 13.65
C ARG A 121 -9.65 -25.78 14.97
N SER A 122 -8.44 -26.31 15.12
CA SER A 122 -7.61 -26.02 16.28
C SER A 122 -7.43 -24.51 16.43
N VAL A 123 -7.12 -24.04 17.64
CA VAL A 123 -6.88 -22.61 17.88
C VAL A 123 -5.70 -22.14 17.03
N GLU A 124 -4.68 -22.98 16.91
CA GLU A 124 -3.49 -22.79 16.09
C GLU A 124 -3.85 -22.68 14.61
N THR A 125 -4.69 -23.57 14.08
CA THR A 125 -5.18 -23.52 12.68
C THR A 125 -6.07 -22.31 12.44
N ARG A 126 -6.94 -21.91 13.39
CA ARG A 126 -7.73 -20.66 13.30
C ARG A 126 -6.83 -19.43 13.28
N ASN A 127 -5.73 -19.46 14.03
CA ASN A 127 -4.71 -18.41 14.04
C ASN A 127 -3.85 -18.45 12.75
N LEU A 128 -3.62 -19.63 12.17
CA LEU A 128 -2.95 -19.85 10.88
C LEU A 128 -3.83 -19.41 9.68
N GLN A 129 -5.16 -19.50 9.82
CA GLN A 129 -6.18 -19.23 8.80
C GLN A 129 -6.48 -17.75 8.57
N ALA A 130 -5.82 -16.84 9.28
CA ALA A 130 -5.70 -15.47 8.80
C ALA A 130 -4.76 -15.49 7.58
N SER A 131 -5.30 -15.81 6.40
CA SER A 131 -4.59 -16.17 5.15
C SER A 131 -3.41 -15.26 4.79
N LEU A 132 -3.48 -13.98 5.15
CA LEU A 132 -2.40 -13.02 4.96
C LEU A 132 -1.17 -13.32 5.83
N ARG A 133 -1.32 -13.70 7.11
CA ARG A 133 -0.16 -13.93 8.01
C ARG A 133 0.68 -15.11 7.59
N THR A 134 0.04 -16.17 7.10
CA THR A 134 0.74 -17.40 6.68
C THR A 134 1.41 -17.21 5.32
N VAL A 135 0.71 -16.59 4.36
CA VAL A 135 1.33 -16.18 3.09
C VAL A 135 2.51 -15.25 3.35
N LEU A 136 2.40 -14.29 4.28
CA LEU A 136 3.51 -13.39 4.62
C LEU A 136 4.65 -14.06 5.38
N LYS A 137 4.38 -15.13 6.14
CA LYS A 137 5.46 -15.94 6.74
C LYS A 137 6.25 -16.66 5.65
N GLU A 138 5.59 -17.21 4.63
CA GLU A 138 6.28 -17.86 3.52
C GLU A 138 6.99 -16.84 2.62
N ILE A 139 6.33 -15.73 2.26
CA ILE A 139 6.98 -14.60 1.55
C ILE A 139 8.18 -14.07 2.36
N GLY A 140 8.06 -13.98 3.68
CA GLY A 140 9.15 -13.53 4.54
C GLY A 140 10.29 -14.53 4.70
N LYS A 141 10.10 -15.81 4.35
CA LYS A 141 11.20 -16.78 4.24
C LYS A 141 11.96 -16.62 2.93
N GLU A 142 11.30 -16.12 1.89
CA GLU A 142 11.99 -15.78 0.64
C GLU A 142 12.94 -14.61 0.91
N LYS A 143 14.22 -14.83 0.62
CA LYS A 143 15.27 -13.90 1.02
C LYS A 143 15.26 -12.57 0.24
N ASP A 144 14.42 -12.49 -0.79
CA ASP A 144 14.56 -11.51 -1.86
C ASP A 144 13.76 -10.22 -1.62
N TYR A 145 12.65 -10.27 -0.88
CA TYR A 145 11.83 -9.07 -0.66
C TYR A 145 12.37 -8.19 0.47
N LYS A 146 12.95 -7.05 0.11
CA LYS A 146 13.44 -6.04 1.07
C LYS A 146 12.32 -5.29 1.78
N MET A 147 11.19 -5.11 1.11
CA MET A 147 10.01 -4.39 1.59
C MET A 147 8.74 -5.04 1.04
N VAL A 148 7.69 -5.11 1.85
CA VAL A 148 6.36 -5.61 1.44
C VAL A 148 5.29 -4.63 1.91
N ALA A 149 4.57 -4.04 0.97
CA ALA A 149 3.41 -3.20 1.23
C ALA A 149 2.14 -4.06 1.34
N LEU A 150 1.30 -3.78 2.33
CA LEU A 150 0.10 -4.55 2.65
C LEU A 150 -1.11 -3.63 2.72
N THR A 151 -2.15 -4.01 1.99
CA THR A 151 -3.51 -3.45 2.10
C THR A 151 -4.41 -4.45 2.82
N GLU A 152 -5.58 -3.99 3.27
CA GLU A 152 -6.55 -4.81 3.99
C GLU A 152 -5.94 -5.68 5.11
N THR A 153 -5.13 -5.08 5.98
CA THR A 153 -4.48 -5.82 7.07
C THR A 153 -5.49 -6.45 8.06
N PHE A 154 -6.71 -5.90 8.13
CA PHE A 154 -7.77 -6.27 9.06
C PHE A 154 -7.42 -6.14 10.56
N LEU A 155 -6.28 -5.51 10.87
CA LEU A 155 -5.76 -5.32 12.23
C LEU A 155 -6.50 -4.19 12.95
N ARG A 156 -6.68 -4.35 14.26
CA ARG A 156 -7.35 -3.39 15.14
C ARG A 156 -6.35 -2.54 15.90
N GLU A 157 -6.58 -1.24 16.02
CA GLU A 157 -5.89 -0.34 16.96
C GLU A 157 -4.38 -0.64 17.06
N HIS A 158 -3.93 -1.23 18.18
CA HIS A 158 -2.53 -1.51 18.48
C HIS A 158 -2.05 -2.89 18.00
N GLU A 159 -2.92 -3.73 17.44
CA GLU A 159 -2.53 -5.04 16.89
C GLU A 159 -1.39 -4.87 15.88
N SER A 160 -0.41 -5.76 15.97
CA SER A 160 0.74 -5.77 15.07
C SER A 160 0.80 -7.09 14.32
N LEU A 161 1.53 -7.08 13.22
CA LEU A 161 1.92 -8.28 12.52
C LEU A 161 3.37 -8.63 12.88
N GLU A 162 3.60 -9.89 13.28
CA GLU A 162 4.93 -10.41 13.56
C GLU A 162 5.36 -11.35 12.42
N VAL A 163 6.32 -10.89 11.62
CA VAL A 163 6.97 -11.68 10.58
C VAL A 163 8.47 -11.76 10.91
N PRO A 164 9.03 -12.98 11.07
CA PRO A 164 10.45 -13.14 11.36
C PRO A 164 11.33 -12.41 10.35
N GLY A 165 12.33 -11.65 10.82
CA GLY A 165 13.24 -10.89 9.96
C GLY A 165 12.70 -9.54 9.46
N TYR A 166 11.45 -9.18 9.76
CA TYR A 166 10.86 -7.90 9.36
C TYR A 166 10.50 -7.03 10.57
N LYS A 167 10.37 -5.73 10.32
CA LYS A 167 9.76 -4.73 11.18
C LYS A 167 8.50 -4.21 10.51
N PHE A 168 7.39 -4.15 11.25
CA PHE A 168 6.09 -3.76 10.71
C PHE A 168 5.72 -2.33 11.11
N TYR A 169 5.48 -1.49 10.10
CA TYR A 169 4.92 -0.15 10.22
C TYR A 169 3.47 -0.20 9.74
N ARG A 170 2.56 0.53 10.41
CA ARG A 170 1.13 0.34 10.16
C ARG A 170 0.32 1.61 10.39
N ASN A 171 -0.77 1.73 9.65
CA ASN A 171 -1.88 2.62 9.94
C ASN A 171 -3.15 1.80 10.06
N ASN A 172 -3.36 1.26 11.27
CA ASN A 172 -4.54 0.48 11.59
C ASN A 172 -5.76 1.41 11.78
N ARG A 173 -6.94 0.85 11.55
CA ARG A 173 -8.18 1.60 11.74
C ARG A 173 -8.37 1.99 13.21
N LYS A 174 -8.57 3.30 13.44
CA LYS A 174 -8.85 3.87 14.78
C LYS A 174 -10.32 3.73 15.17
N ARG A 175 -11.26 3.87 14.22
CA ARG A 175 -12.70 3.81 14.48
C ARG A 175 -13.30 2.52 13.94
N ILE A 176 -13.64 1.61 14.84
CA ILE A 176 -14.25 0.32 14.49
C ILE A 176 -15.69 0.33 14.98
N HIS A 177 -16.63 -0.06 14.11
CA HIS A 177 -18.02 -0.21 14.52
C HIS A 177 -18.11 -1.25 15.65
N LYS A 178 -18.90 -0.98 16.70
CA LYS A 178 -19.01 -1.83 17.90
C LYS A 178 -19.30 -3.32 17.61
N ASN A 179 -20.00 -3.60 16.51
CA ASN A 179 -20.35 -4.97 16.09
C ASN A 179 -19.38 -5.57 15.07
N ALA A 180 -18.36 -4.83 14.63
CA ALA A 180 -17.42 -5.33 13.63
C ALA A 180 -16.45 -6.32 14.25
N VAL A 181 -16.46 -7.56 13.75
CA VAL A 181 -15.63 -8.67 14.26
C VAL A 181 -14.13 -8.47 13.96
N ARG A 182 -13.78 -7.63 13.00
CA ARG A 182 -12.39 -7.35 12.59
C ARG A 182 -12.18 -5.86 12.30
N GLY A 183 -10.93 -5.40 12.38
CA GLY A 183 -10.55 -4.03 12.02
C GLY A 183 -10.42 -3.88 10.52
N SER A 184 -11.51 -4.01 9.76
CA SER A 184 -11.44 -4.08 8.28
C SER A 184 -10.63 -2.93 7.65
N GLY A 185 -10.12 -3.10 6.42
CA GLY A 185 -9.17 -2.16 5.83
C GLY A 185 -7.82 -2.17 6.57
N GLY A 186 -7.21 -1.01 6.71
CA GLY A 186 -5.89 -0.83 7.34
C GLY A 186 -4.75 -1.13 6.36
N VAL A 187 -3.67 -0.38 6.46
CA VAL A 187 -2.48 -0.50 5.61
C VAL A 187 -1.23 -0.69 6.45
N GLY A 188 -0.20 -1.32 5.88
CA GLY A 188 1.07 -1.48 6.54
C GLY A 188 2.23 -1.81 5.61
N VAL A 189 3.43 -1.75 6.15
CA VAL A 189 4.67 -2.09 5.44
C VAL A 189 5.52 -2.96 6.35
N LEU A 190 5.98 -4.08 5.80
CA LEU A 190 7.04 -4.90 6.38
C LEU A 190 8.36 -4.47 5.73
N ILE A 191 9.33 -4.05 6.54
CA ILE A 191 10.69 -3.72 6.09
C ILE A 191 11.65 -4.72 6.72
N LYS A 192 12.49 -5.36 5.90
CA LYS A 192 13.46 -6.34 6.39
C LYS A 192 14.42 -5.67 7.37
N ARG A 193 14.75 -6.34 8.48
CA ARG A 193 15.55 -5.75 9.56
C ARG A 193 16.92 -5.28 9.10
N GLU A 194 17.55 -6.00 8.18
CA GLU A 194 18.83 -5.58 7.56
C GLU A 194 18.76 -4.21 6.87
N ILE A 195 17.59 -3.85 6.31
CA ILE A 195 17.34 -2.53 5.74
C ILE A 195 17.13 -1.51 6.86
N VAL A 196 16.38 -1.85 7.90
CA VAL A 196 16.20 -0.97 9.07
C VAL A 196 17.52 -0.67 9.78
N ASP A 197 18.49 -1.57 9.70
CA ASP A 197 19.83 -1.37 10.27
C ASP A 197 20.68 -0.39 9.43
N SER A 198 20.42 -0.29 8.12
CA SER A 198 21.14 0.59 7.17
C SER A 198 20.36 1.84 6.76
N TYR A 199 19.09 1.95 7.17
CA TYR A 199 18.17 3.03 6.86
C TYR A 199 17.40 3.45 8.12
N SER A 200 17.33 4.75 8.38
CA SER A 200 16.33 5.27 9.30
C SER A 200 14.95 5.22 8.62
N CYS A 201 14.04 4.44 9.20
CA CYS A 201 12.67 4.30 8.72
C CYS A 201 11.70 5.03 9.66
N GLU A 202 10.91 5.96 9.12
CA GLU A 202 9.99 6.82 9.88
C GLU A 202 8.60 6.85 9.23
N ILE A 203 7.54 6.78 10.04
CA ILE A 203 6.18 7.08 9.58
C ILE A 203 6.05 8.60 9.54
N ILE A 204 5.98 9.18 8.35
CA ILE A 204 5.93 10.65 8.17
C ILE A 204 4.50 11.19 8.08
N ASN A 205 3.54 10.35 7.69
CA ASN A 205 2.11 10.69 7.69
C ASN A 205 1.27 9.41 7.79
N SER A 206 0.29 9.43 8.71
CA SER A 206 -0.72 8.39 8.88
C SER A 206 -2.07 8.97 9.29
N ASP A 207 -2.31 10.23 8.94
CA ASP A 207 -3.46 11.00 9.44
C ASP A 207 -4.75 10.61 8.72
N PHE A 208 -4.65 10.24 7.45
CA PHE A 208 -5.79 9.79 6.65
C PHE A 208 -5.96 8.26 6.70
N GLU A 209 -7.18 7.79 6.95
CA GLU A 209 -7.48 6.36 6.97
C GLU A 209 -7.27 5.75 5.59
N GLY A 210 -6.45 4.70 5.51
CA GLY A 210 -6.14 4.04 4.24
C GLY A 210 -4.90 4.59 3.53
N ILE A 211 -4.21 5.59 4.08
CA ILE A 211 -2.92 6.06 3.56
C ILE A 211 -1.85 5.95 4.65
N LEU A 212 -0.69 5.38 4.32
CA LEU A 212 0.49 5.34 5.19
C LEU A 212 1.71 5.78 4.40
N TRP A 213 2.34 6.86 4.83
CA TRP A 213 3.60 7.34 4.29
C TRP A 213 4.76 6.93 5.19
N ILE A 214 5.77 6.31 4.58
CA ILE A 214 7.03 5.93 5.22
C ILE A 214 8.19 6.58 4.49
N LYS A 215 9.08 7.19 5.25
CA LYS A 215 10.37 7.65 4.76
C LYS A 215 11.44 6.63 5.11
N LEU A 216 12.19 6.17 4.10
CA LEU A 216 13.42 5.40 4.28
C LEU A 216 14.59 6.30 3.89
N ASN A 217 15.43 6.63 4.87
CA ASN A 217 16.61 7.46 4.64
C ASN A 217 17.86 6.65 4.95
N ALA A 218 18.73 6.48 3.97
CA ALA A 218 19.98 5.76 4.13
C ALA A 218 20.83 6.42 5.23
N THR A 219 21.52 5.63 6.05
CA THR A 219 22.32 6.18 7.15
C THR A 219 23.68 6.71 6.70
N ASP A 220 24.17 6.25 5.55
CA ASP A 220 25.50 6.50 5.00
C ASP A 220 25.50 7.46 3.79
N THR A 221 24.32 7.78 3.25
CA THR A 221 24.14 8.65 2.08
C THR A 221 22.95 9.58 2.27
N ASP A 222 22.84 10.61 1.43
CA ASP A 222 21.65 11.48 1.39
C ASP A 222 20.47 10.84 0.63
N PHE A 223 20.56 9.55 0.30
CA PHE A 223 19.52 8.84 -0.43
C PHE A 223 18.29 8.62 0.45
N CYS A 224 17.14 9.05 -0.06
CA CYS A 224 15.86 8.94 0.61
C CYS A 224 14.79 8.44 -0.36
N VAL A 225 13.93 7.54 0.13
CA VAL A 225 12.75 7.02 -0.59
C VAL A 225 11.51 7.29 0.24
N TYR A 226 10.45 7.71 -0.42
CA TYR A 226 9.14 7.98 0.17
C TYR A 226 8.15 6.95 -0.35
N VAL A 227 7.65 6.10 0.54
CA VAL A 227 6.73 5.02 0.19
C VAL A 227 5.35 5.35 0.72
N ALA A 228 4.36 5.43 -0.17
CA ALA A 228 2.95 5.50 0.19
C ALA A 228 2.31 4.12 0.03
N VAL A 229 1.67 3.62 1.09
CA VAL A 229 0.78 2.44 0.99
C VAL A 229 -0.65 2.89 1.13
N CYS A 230 -1.44 2.55 0.10
CA CYS A 230 -2.77 3.09 -0.07
C CYS A 230 -3.82 1.97 -0.19
N TYR A 231 -4.96 2.16 0.47
CA TYR A 231 -6.14 1.32 0.33
C TYR A 231 -7.39 2.20 0.24
N LEU A 232 -8.00 2.25 -0.95
CA LEU A 232 -9.30 2.88 -1.17
C LEU A 232 -10.37 1.77 -1.25
N PRO A 233 -11.34 1.73 -0.31
CA PRO A 233 -12.38 0.70 -0.33
C PRO A 233 -13.20 0.70 -1.63
N PRO A 234 -13.73 -0.46 -2.05
CA PRO A 234 -14.56 -0.54 -3.25
C PRO A 234 -15.88 0.24 -3.08
N ALA A 235 -16.44 0.68 -4.21
CA ALA A 235 -17.74 1.34 -4.24
C ALA A 235 -18.83 0.47 -3.59
N GLY A 236 -19.71 1.09 -2.79
CA GLY A 236 -20.75 0.37 -2.06
C GLY A 236 -20.26 -0.39 -0.82
N SER A 237 -18.97 -0.31 -0.50
CA SER A 237 -18.47 -0.74 0.81
C SER A 237 -19.23 0.01 1.92
N SER A 238 -19.43 -0.64 3.06
CA SER A 238 -19.94 0.03 4.27
C SER A 238 -19.03 1.18 4.75
N ARG A 239 -17.85 1.32 4.13
CA ARG A 239 -16.90 2.41 4.28
C ARG A 239 -17.04 3.31 3.07
N VAL A 240 -17.80 4.39 3.22
CA VAL A 240 -17.84 5.42 2.21
C VAL A 240 -16.64 6.33 2.45
N ILE A 241 -15.57 6.09 1.70
CA ILE A 241 -14.51 7.08 1.50
C ILE A 241 -14.68 7.55 0.06
N GLU A 242 -15.02 8.83 -0.09
CA GLU A 242 -15.17 9.43 -1.41
C GLU A 242 -13.81 9.45 -2.12
N PRO A 243 -13.71 8.94 -3.37
CA PRO A 243 -12.45 8.92 -4.12
C PRO A 243 -11.80 10.30 -4.21
N ASP A 244 -12.57 11.37 -4.47
CA ASP A 244 -12.03 12.74 -4.55
C ASP A 244 -11.30 13.15 -3.27
N LEU A 245 -11.89 12.89 -2.09
CA LEU A 245 -11.26 13.21 -0.81
C LEU A 245 -10.01 12.37 -0.58
N PHE A 246 -10.05 11.08 -0.93
CA PHE A 246 -8.90 10.19 -0.81
C PHE A 246 -7.72 10.69 -1.65
N PHE A 247 -7.95 10.95 -2.94
CA PHE A 247 -6.91 11.41 -3.85
C PHE A 247 -6.45 12.84 -3.55
N GLN A 248 -7.30 13.71 -3.00
CA GLN A 248 -6.88 15.02 -2.49
C GLN A 248 -5.87 14.88 -1.34
N ASN A 249 -6.11 13.98 -0.38
CA ASN A 249 -5.17 13.75 0.72
C ASN A 249 -3.86 13.11 0.23
N LEU A 250 -3.95 12.22 -0.76
CA LEU A 250 -2.76 11.65 -1.39
C LEU A 250 -1.94 12.71 -2.14
N LEU A 251 -2.62 13.61 -2.87
CA LEU A 251 -2.04 14.74 -3.60
C LEU A 251 -1.25 15.68 -2.67
N GLU A 252 -1.82 16.02 -1.50
CA GLU A 252 -1.14 16.82 -0.49
C GLU A 252 0.17 16.15 -0.01
N GLY A 253 0.15 14.83 0.15
CA GLY A 253 1.34 14.04 0.47
C GLY A 253 2.38 14.09 -0.66
N VAL A 254 1.97 13.84 -1.90
CA VAL A 254 2.87 13.92 -3.06
C VAL A 254 3.51 15.30 -3.16
N TYR A 255 2.75 16.38 -3.09
CA TYR A 255 3.31 17.73 -3.16
C TYR A 255 4.23 18.10 -1.99
N SER A 256 4.00 17.52 -0.81
CA SER A 256 4.89 17.69 0.34
C SER A 256 6.26 17.04 0.12
N TYR A 257 6.34 15.99 -0.71
CA TYR A 257 7.53 15.18 -0.89
C TYR A 257 8.11 15.18 -2.31
N GLN A 258 7.43 15.74 -3.32
CA GLN A 258 7.86 15.68 -4.73
C GLN A 258 9.26 16.24 -4.96
N ASN A 259 9.60 17.35 -4.29
CA ASN A 259 10.93 17.98 -4.38
C ASN A 259 12.04 17.17 -3.70
N LYS A 260 11.70 16.04 -3.07
CA LYS A 260 12.64 15.12 -2.42
C LYS A 260 12.97 13.90 -3.29
N ARG A 261 12.26 13.73 -4.42
CA ARG A 261 12.39 12.61 -5.38
C ARG A 261 12.14 11.23 -4.77
N ASN A 262 12.17 10.18 -5.59
CA ASN A 262 12.02 8.77 -5.21
C ASN A 262 10.72 8.47 -4.45
N ILE A 263 9.59 8.90 -5.00
CA ILE A 263 8.26 8.54 -4.48
C ILE A 263 7.85 7.21 -5.09
N VAL A 264 7.41 6.26 -4.25
CA VAL A 264 6.82 4.99 -4.66
C VAL A 264 5.45 4.87 -4.02
N ILE A 265 4.42 4.65 -4.83
CA ILE A 265 3.05 4.42 -4.36
C ILE A 265 2.70 2.95 -4.62
N CYS A 266 2.36 2.22 -3.57
CA CYS A 266 1.85 0.85 -3.63
C CYS A 266 0.40 0.86 -3.15
N ALA A 267 -0.55 0.49 -3.99
CA ALA A 267 -1.95 0.73 -3.69
C ALA A 267 -2.87 -0.39 -4.15
N ASP A 268 -3.93 -0.63 -3.38
CA ASP A 268 -5.20 -1.14 -3.89
C ASP A 268 -6.18 0.03 -3.89
N PHE A 269 -6.45 0.58 -5.08
CA PHE A 269 -7.33 1.72 -5.20
C PHE A 269 -8.79 1.32 -5.45
N ASN A 270 -9.08 0.04 -5.73
CA ASN A 270 -10.37 -0.36 -6.30
C ASN A 270 -10.79 0.51 -7.52
N SER A 271 -9.79 1.07 -8.22
CA SER A 271 -9.94 1.94 -9.37
C SER A 271 -9.72 1.15 -10.64
N ARG A 272 -10.72 1.13 -11.53
CA ARG A 272 -10.61 0.50 -12.85
C ARG A 272 -10.45 1.62 -13.86
N VAL A 273 -9.32 1.64 -14.56
CA VAL A 273 -8.91 2.80 -15.39
C VAL A 273 -9.05 2.55 -16.89
N GLY A 274 -9.43 1.34 -17.31
CA GLY A 274 -9.60 0.98 -18.71
C GLY A 274 -8.45 1.44 -19.60
N ARG A 275 -8.80 2.15 -20.67
CA ARG A 275 -7.83 2.68 -21.66
C ARG A 275 -7.36 4.10 -21.37
N ASN A 276 -7.81 4.70 -20.27
CA ASN A 276 -7.46 6.08 -19.96
C ASN A 276 -5.93 6.21 -19.78
N LEU A 277 -5.38 7.27 -20.38
CA LEU A 277 -3.96 7.59 -20.30
C LEU A 277 -3.70 8.27 -18.96
N ASP A 278 -2.68 7.80 -18.24
CA ASP A 278 -2.14 8.39 -17.01
C ASP A 278 -0.98 9.35 -17.29
N TYR A 279 -0.94 9.89 -18.50
CA TYR A 279 0.04 10.86 -18.97
C TYR A 279 -0.59 11.70 -20.09
N ILE A 280 0.02 12.86 -20.38
CA ILE A 280 -0.42 13.76 -21.44
C ILE A 280 0.32 13.39 -22.73
N GLU A 281 -0.42 12.88 -23.71
CA GLU A 281 0.13 12.48 -25.01
C GLU A 281 0.82 13.67 -25.72
N GLY A 282 2.04 13.42 -26.22
CA GLY A 282 2.85 14.44 -26.90
C GLY A 282 3.59 15.40 -25.96
N VAL A 283 3.30 15.38 -24.66
CA VAL A 283 4.03 16.14 -23.63
C VAL A 283 4.95 15.21 -22.85
N ASP A 284 4.40 14.11 -22.34
CA ASP A 284 5.13 13.17 -21.51
C ASP A 284 5.72 12.03 -22.35
N ASN A 285 7.01 11.74 -22.16
CA ASN A 285 7.68 10.62 -22.83
C ASN A 285 7.49 9.31 -22.05
N VAL A 286 6.25 8.84 -21.97
CA VAL A 286 5.90 7.62 -21.24
C VAL A 286 5.40 6.54 -22.20
N LYS A 287 5.97 5.34 -22.11
CA LYS A 287 5.53 4.19 -22.91
C LYS A 287 4.04 3.90 -22.66
N PRO A 288 3.22 3.70 -23.70
CA PRO A 288 1.82 3.30 -23.55
C PRO A 288 1.65 1.98 -22.79
N ARG A 289 0.53 1.84 -22.08
CA ARG A 289 0.16 0.62 -21.35
C ARG A 289 -0.41 -0.44 -22.29
N ASN A 290 -0.04 -1.69 -22.07
CA ASN A 290 -0.70 -2.87 -22.60
C ASN A 290 -1.86 -3.28 -21.67
N VAL A 291 -3.05 -2.77 -21.97
CA VAL A 291 -4.23 -2.86 -21.10
C VAL A 291 -4.86 -4.26 -21.16
N VAL A 292 -5.09 -4.88 -20.00
CA VAL A 292 -5.81 -6.17 -19.87
C VAL A 292 -7.21 -6.04 -19.27
N ASP A 293 -7.47 -5.00 -18.47
CA ASP A 293 -8.79 -4.65 -17.95
C ASP A 293 -9.30 -3.37 -18.64
N PHE A 294 -10.31 -3.53 -19.51
CA PHE A 294 -10.90 -2.43 -20.28
C PHE A 294 -12.07 -1.74 -19.57
N SER A 295 -12.39 -2.14 -18.35
CA SER A 295 -13.50 -1.53 -17.61
C SER A 295 -13.05 -0.28 -16.88
N GLU A 296 -13.99 0.65 -16.68
CA GLU A 296 -13.77 1.93 -16.03
C GLU A 296 -14.77 2.14 -14.89
N ASN A 297 -14.36 2.87 -13.86
CA ASN A 297 -15.25 3.32 -12.79
C ASN A 297 -14.88 4.74 -12.32
N HIS A 298 -15.76 5.36 -11.53
CA HIS A 298 -15.56 6.72 -11.05
C HIS A 298 -14.23 6.92 -10.30
N SER A 299 -13.86 5.97 -9.44
CA SER A 299 -12.56 5.99 -8.75
C SER A 299 -11.37 5.96 -9.73
N GLY A 300 -11.52 5.26 -10.85
CA GLY A 300 -10.57 5.25 -11.96
C GLY A 300 -10.40 6.61 -12.62
N ASP A 301 -11.50 7.33 -12.87
CA ASP A 301 -11.43 8.68 -13.44
C ASP A 301 -10.68 9.64 -12.51
N VAL A 302 -10.98 9.62 -11.21
CA VAL A 302 -10.31 10.47 -10.22
C VAL A 302 -8.83 10.08 -10.09
N PHE A 303 -8.53 8.79 -10.11
CA PHE A 303 -7.16 8.28 -10.06
C PHE A 303 -6.32 8.75 -11.26
N ILE A 304 -6.86 8.66 -12.49
CA ILE A 304 -6.17 9.15 -13.69
C ILE A 304 -5.88 10.66 -13.60
N ASN A 305 -6.84 11.46 -13.14
CA ASN A 305 -6.61 12.89 -12.95
C ASN A 305 -5.48 13.14 -11.93
N PHE A 306 -5.48 12.40 -10.81
CA PHE A 306 -4.39 12.47 -9.82
C PHE A 306 -3.03 12.15 -10.43
N LEU A 307 -2.92 11.10 -11.25
CA LEU A 307 -1.68 10.71 -11.91
C LEU A 307 -1.15 11.81 -12.84
N CYS A 308 -2.02 12.35 -13.71
CA CYS A 308 -1.67 13.45 -14.61
C CYS A 308 -1.30 14.74 -13.84
N ASP A 309 -2.04 15.09 -12.79
CA ASP A 309 -1.76 16.29 -11.98
C ASP A 309 -0.45 16.18 -11.19
N THR A 310 0.00 14.95 -10.89
CA THR A 310 1.20 14.70 -10.08
C THR A 310 2.41 14.24 -10.86
N ASN A 311 2.31 14.11 -12.18
CA ASN A 311 3.39 13.58 -13.00
C ASN A 311 3.83 12.16 -12.56
N ILE A 312 2.90 11.36 -12.05
CA ILE A 312 3.13 9.98 -11.59
C ILE A 312 2.53 9.01 -12.61
N SER A 313 3.24 7.93 -12.89
CA SER A 313 2.88 6.90 -13.86
C SER A 313 2.74 5.54 -13.18
N MET A 314 1.76 4.73 -13.62
CA MET A 314 1.56 3.36 -13.10
C MET A 314 2.45 2.32 -13.83
N PHE A 315 2.85 1.24 -13.18
CA PHE A 315 3.65 0.19 -13.85
C PHE A 315 2.81 -0.80 -14.64
N ASN A 316 1.58 -1.02 -14.22
CA ASN A 316 0.69 -2.04 -14.75
C ASN A 316 0.53 -1.88 -16.28
N GLY A 317 0.97 -2.91 -17.02
CA GLY A 317 0.91 -2.96 -18.48
C GLY A 317 2.06 -2.26 -19.22
N ARG A 318 3.04 -1.65 -18.55
CA ARG A 318 4.21 -1.05 -19.25
C ARG A 318 5.35 -2.03 -19.47
N PHE A 319 5.42 -3.03 -18.60
CA PHE A 319 6.33 -4.17 -18.66
C PHE A 319 5.64 -5.35 -19.36
N ASP A 320 6.38 -6.43 -19.60
CA ASP A 320 5.87 -7.58 -20.36
C ASP A 320 4.78 -8.40 -19.63
N ASP A 321 4.45 -8.02 -18.39
CA ASP A 321 3.42 -8.66 -17.59
C ASP A 321 2.00 -8.20 -17.94
N ARG A 322 1.12 -9.18 -18.19
CA ARG A 322 -0.26 -9.03 -18.64
C ARG A 322 -1.24 -9.78 -17.75
N GLU A 323 -1.09 -9.65 -16.45
CA GLU A 323 -1.95 -10.32 -15.48
C GLU A 323 -2.95 -9.38 -14.80
N PHE A 324 -4.01 -9.99 -14.25
CA PHE A 324 -4.98 -9.29 -13.42
C PHE A 324 -4.47 -9.19 -11.99
N THR A 325 -4.70 -8.05 -11.34
CA THR A 325 -4.27 -7.84 -9.96
C THR A 325 -5.30 -8.29 -8.94
N TYR A 326 -6.56 -8.44 -9.36
CA TYR A 326 -7.63 -9.09 -8.61
C TYR A 326 -8.25 -10.22 -9.42
N ILE A 327 -8.39 -11.40 -8.80
CA ILE A 327 -8.95 -12.63 -9.38
C ILE A 327 -9.83 -13.31 -8.33
N SER A 328 -11.12 -13.36 -8.60
CA SER A 328 -12.10 -14.08 -7.77
C SER A 328 -13.02 -14.95 -8.63
N PRO A 329 -13.82 -15.84 -8.01
CA PRO A 329 -14.83 -16.60 -8.75
C PRO A 329 -15.87 -15.72 -9.47
N MET A 330 -16.01 -14.45 -9.07
CA MET A 330 -16.99 -13.52 -9.64
C MET A 330 -16.42 -12.69 -10.80
N GLY A 331 -15.10 -12.73 -11.02
CA GLY A 331 -14.47 -11.96 -12.09
C GLY A 331 -13.03 -11.59 -11.77
N LYS A 332 -12.47 -10.74 -12.63
CA LYS A 332 -11.09 -10.29 -12.57
C LYS A 332 -11.00 -8.82 -12.93
N SER A 333 -10.08 -8.10 -12.31
CA SER A 333 -9.86 -6.68 -12.55
C SER A 333 -8.42 -6.25 -12.28
N VAL A 334 -8.04 -5.09 -12.80
CA VAL A 334 -6.79 -4.41 -12.41
C VAL A 334 -7.17 -3.26 -11.49
N VAL A 335 -6.89 -3.43 -10.19
CA VAL A 335 -7.25 -2.47 -9.12
C VAL A 335 -6.08 -2.16 -8.18
N ASP A 336 -5.10 -3.06 -8.11
CA ASP A 336 -3.81 -2.82 -7.46
C ASP A 336 -2.80 -2.19 -8.43
N PHE A 337 -2.09 -1.18 -7.96
CA PHE A 337 -1.12 -0.40 -8.74
C PHE A 337 0.17 -0.17 -7.97
N MET A 338 1.28 -0.17 -8.70
CA MET A 338 2.53 0.44 -8.28
C MET A 338 2.79 1.65 -9.17
N CYS A 339 3.13 2.79 -8.57
CA CYS A 339 3.31 4.05 -9.31
C CYS A 339 4.55 4.81 -8.81
N VAL A 340 5.20 5.54 -9.72
CA VAL A 340 6.35 6.42 -9.46
C VAL A 340 6.28 7.67 -10.35
N PRO A 341 6.99 8.76 -10.03
CA PRO A 341 7.16 9.88 -10.96
C PRO A 341 7.63 9.38 -12.34
N TYR A 342 7.13 9.94 -13.43
CA TYR A 342 7.51 9.48 -14.77
C TYR A 342 9.03 9.56 -15.01
N GLU A 343 9.71 10.54 -14.40
CA GLU A 343 11.17 10.69 -14.46
C GLU A 343 11.94 9.54 -13.81
N ASP A 344 11.28 8.78 -12.92
CA ASP A 344 11.86 7.65 -12.21
C ASP A 344 11.50 6.30 -12.88
N ILE A 345 10.75 6.27 -13.98
CA ILE A 345 10.31 5.01 -14.60
C ILE A 345 11.48 4.15 -15.11
N ASP A 346 12.55 4.80 -15.59
CA ASP A 346 13.76 4.12 -16.07
C ASP A 346 14.61 3.53 -14.93
N ASN A 347 14.32 3.90 -13.67
CA ASN A 347 14.93 3.27 -12.51
C ASN A 347 14.30 1.91 -12.18
N ILE A 348 13.23 1.51 -12.86
CA ILE A 348 12.55 0.25 -12.64
C ILE A 348 13.20 -0.85 -13.49
N LEU A 349 13.79 -1.84 -12.84
CA LEU A 349 14.55 -2.92 -13.46
C LEU A 349 13.63 -4.06 -13.91
N ASP A 350 12.66 -4.42 -13.08
CA ASP A 350 11.70 -5.48 -13.33
C ASP A 350 10.37 -5.15 -12.64
N PHE A 351 9.26 -5.56 -13.26
CA PHE A 351 7.93 -5.48 -12.68
C PHE A 351 7.11 -6.68 -13.13
N LYS A 352 6.52 -7.38 -12.15
CA LYS A 352 5.69 -8.56 -12.37
C LYS A 352 4.50 -8.62 -11.42
N ILE A 353 3.43 -9.22 -11.91
CA ILE A 353 2.20 -9.52 -11.22
C ILE A 353 2.14 -11.05 -11.08
N ILE A 354 2.15 -11.54 -9.85
CA ILE A 354 2.13 -12.97 -9.55
C ILE A 354 0.77 -13.32 -8.97
N PRO A 355 -0.10 -14.03 -9.72
CA PRO A 355 -1.34 -14.56 -9.17
C PRO A 355 -1.07 -15.40 -7.93
N MET A 356 -1.85 -15.19 -6.87
CA MET A 356 -1.62 -15.90 -5.60
C MET A 356 -1.74 -17.42 -5.75
N SER A 357 -2.59 -17.90 -6.66
CA SER A 357 -2.67 -19.33 -7.01
C SER A 357 -1.33 -19.90 -7.49
N LYS A 358 -0.62 -19.16 -8.34
CA LYS A 358 0.73 -19.53 -8.81
C LYS A 358 1.73 -19.52 -7.66
N LYS A 359 1.76 -18.42 -6.88
CA LYS A 359 2.69 -18.28 -5.75
C LYS A 359 2.52 -19.39 -4.71
N ILE A 360 1.27 -19.74 -4.39
CA ILE A 360 0.94 -20.81 -3.45
C ILE A 360 1.41 -22.17 -3.96
N SER A 361 1.24 -22.43 -5.26
CA SER A 361 1.77 -23.64 -5.91
C SER A 361 3.28 -23.74 -5.77
N ASP A 362 4.01 -22.63 -5.95
CA ASP A 362 5.47 -22.58 -5.82
C ASP A 362 5.93 -22.86 -4.38
N CYS A 363 5.12 -22.47 -3.38
CA CYS A 363 5.43 -22.71 -1.97
C CYS A 363 5.08 -24.13 -1.48
N ASN A 364 4.54 -25.02 -2.33
CA ASN A 364 4.02 -26.35 -1.93
C ASN A 364 3.08 -26.27 -0.72
N TYR A 365 2.26 -25.22 -0.66
CA TYR A 365 1.36 -24.94 0.45
C TYR A 365 -0.09 -24.91 -0.07
N VAL A 366 -1.06 -25.28 0.78
CA VAL A 366 -2.49 -25.26 0.41
C VAL A 366 -3.27 -24.50 1.48
N PRO A 367 -3.49 -23.17 1.32
CA PRO A 367 -4.32 -22.43 2.24
C PRO A 367 -5.80 -22.79 2.09
N ASP A 368 -6.56 -22.69 3.17
CA ASP A 368 -8.03 -22.80 3.13
C ASP A 368 -8.70 -21.75 2.23
N ARG A 369 -8.07 -20.58 2.08
CA ARG A 369 -8.52 -19.53 1.17
C ARG A 369 -7.31 -18.84 0.54
N ILE A 370 -7.27 -18.87 -0.78
CA ILE A 370 -6.32 -18.12 -1.60
C ILE A 370 -6.75 -16.64 -1.53
N PRO A 371 -5.83 -15.70 -1.23
CA PRO A 371 -6.12 -14.28 -1.39
C PRO A 371 -6.53 -14.00 -2.84
N ASP A 372 -7.54 -13.16 -3.02
CA ASP A 372 -8.09 -12.79 -4.31
C ASP A 372 -7.27 -11.70 -5.03
N HIS A 373 -6.31 -11.07 -4.36
CA HIS A 373 -5.35 -10.16 -4.97
C HIS A 373 -4.03 -10.85 -5.29
N SER A 374 -3.45 -10.54 -6.44
CA SER A 374 -2.12 -10.95 -6.90
C SER A 374 -1.02 -10.14 -6.21
N LEU A 375 0.20 -10.67 -6.16
CA LEU A 375 1.37 -9.92 -5.68
C LEU A 375 1.95 -9.07 -6.80
N LEU A 376 2.08 -7.77 -6.57
CA LEU A 376 2.87 -6.89 -7.43
C LEU A 376 4.28 -6.85 -6.89
N CYS A 377 5.26 -7.20 -7.72
CA CYS A 377 6.67 -7.23 -7.38
C CYS A 377 7.42 -6.28 -8.32
N CYS A 378 8.29 -5.46 -7.76
CA CYS A 378 9.07 -4.48 -8.50
C CYS A 378 10.49 -4.44 -7.97
N ASP A 379 11.46 -4.47 -8.88
CA ASP A 379 12.87 -4.23 -8.57
C ASP A 379 13.23 -2.81 -8.97
N ILE A 380 13.54 -1.98 -7.98
CA ILE A 380 13.93 -0.60 -8.18
C ILE A 380 15.45 -0.52 -8.10
N ARG A 381 16.07 0.03 -9.14
CA ARG A 381 17.47 0.41 -9.12
C ARG A 381 17.63 1.44 -8.02
N GLN A 382 18.38 1.07 -6.98
CA GLN A 382 18.94 2.10 -6.11
C GLN A 382 19.83 2.95 -7.01
N PRO A 383 19.53 4.25 -7.21
CA PRO A 383 20.42 5.09 -7.97
C PRO A 383 21.76 4.92 -7.28
N LYS A 384 22.74 4.38 -8.02
CA LYS A 384 24.11 4.57 -7.59
C LYS A 384 24.19 6.07 -7.46
N PHE A 385 24.58 6.54 -6.28
CA PHE A 385 25.21 7.84 -6.24
C PHE A 385 26.47 7.64 -7.09
N GLU A 386 26.31 7.70 -8.41
CA GLU A 386 27.27 8.39 -9.22
C GLU A 386 27.35 9.71 -8.47
N GLN A 387 28.41 9.84 -7.68
CA GLN A 387 29.00 11.13 -7.46
C GLN A 387 29.17 11.66 -8.88
N ASN A 388 28.13 12.21 -9.51
CA ASN A 388 28.30 13.11 -10.62
C ASN A 388 29.31 14.09 -10.01
N ILE A 389 30.60 14.09 -10.39
CA ILE A 389 31.15 14.21 -11.74
C ILE A 389 30.30 15.07 -12.70
N TYR A 390 29.32 15.84 -12.19
CA TYR A 390 29.61 17.25 -12.16
C TYR A 390 30.88 17.34 -11.35
N SER A 391 32.00 17.48 -12.05
CA SER A 391 33.19 18.02 -11.46
C SER A 391 32.73 19.21 -10.65
N ALA A 392 32.57 19.01 -9.35
CA ALA A 392 33.00 20.00 -8.40
C ALA A 392 34.40 20.32 -8.89
N HIS A 393 34.51 21.36 -9.72
CA HIS A 393 35.72 22.11 -9.84
C HIS A 393 36.20 22.26 -8.41
N ASP A 394 37.25 21.51 -8.09
CA ASP A 394 37.92 21.41 -6.81
C ASP A 394 37.08 21.83 -5.60
N SER A 395 36.42 20.86 -4.95
CA SER A 395 35.73 21.05 -3.66
C SER A 395 36.67 21.39 -2.49
N THR A 396 37.91 21.82 -2.75
CA THR A 396 38.64 22.68 -1.82
C THR A 396 38.01 24.08 -1.71
N ASP A 397 37.18 24.50 -2.67
CA ASP A 397 36.53 25.80 -2.59
C ASP A 397 35.26 25.72 -1.73
N LYS A 398 35.44 26.04 -0.43
CA LYS A 398 34.35 26.16 0.55
C LYS A 398 33.23 26.99 -0.05
N ARG A 399 32.05 26.40 -0.29
CA ARG A 399 30.84 27.08 -0.81
C ARG A 399 30.75 28.51 -0.25
N LYS A 400 31.06 29.50 -1.09
CA LYS A 400 31.04 30.92 -0.73
C LYS A 400 29.63 31.26 -0.25
N ARG A 401 29.51 31.76 0.97
CA ARG A 401 28.23 32.22 1.53
C ARG A 401 28.13 33.71 1.33
N TYR A 402 27.22 34.18 0.49
CA TYR A 402 27.03 35.61 0.25
C TYR A 402 26.22 36.28 1.36
N LYS A 403 26.59 37.49 1.76
CA LYS A 403 25.80 38.33 2.69
C LYS A 403 24.64 38.98 1.94
N LEU A 404 23.55 38.25 1.73
CA LEU A 404 22.39 38.73 0.97
C LEU A 404 21.75 40.02 1.53
N ASN A 405 21.94 40.33 2.82
CA ASN A 405 21.51 41.60 3.40
C ASN A 405 22.33 42.81 2.93
N SER A 406 23.42 42.57 2.22
CA SER A 406 24.29 43.57 1.59
C SER A 406 24.17 43.53 0.06
N MET A 407 23.08 42.97 -0.46
CA MET A 407 22.80 42.96 -1.89
C MET A 407 22.47 44.40 -2.33
N PRO A 408 23.12 44.92 -3.38
CA PRO A 408 22.80 46.25 -3.90
C PRO A 408 21.35 46.33 -4.41
N ASP A 409 20.73 47.50 -4.28
CA ASP A 409 19.35 47.73 -4.76
C ASP A 409 19.24 47.60 -6.29
N ASP A 410 20.34 47.79 -7.02
CA ASP A 410 20.46 47.65 -8.46
C ASP A 410 21.03 46.28 -8.90
N PHE A 411 21.01 45.27 -8.03
CA PHE A 411 21.46 43.92 -8.38
C PHE A 411 20.67 43.40 -9.60
N LEU A 412 21.38 42.99 -10.65
CA LEU A 412 20.84 42.62 -11.97
C LEU A 412 20.07 43.72 -12.73
N SER A 413 20.06 44.96 -12.21
CA SER A 413 19.33 46.10 -12.80
C SER A 413 20.25 47.23 -13.28
N ASN A 414 21.57 47.06 -13.14
CA ASN A 414 22.55 47.97 -13.71
C ASN A 414 22.63 47.78 -15.24
N ASN A 415 22.82 48.87 -15.99
CA ASN A 415 22.93 48.83 -17.46
C ASN A 415 23.98 47.82 -17.96
N GLU A 416 25.13 47.69 -17.28
CA GLU A 416 26.18 46.75 -17.69
C GLU A 416 25.74 45.29 -17.61
N ILE A 417 25.02 44.90 -16.54
CA ILE A 417 24.54 43.53 -16.36
C ILE A 417 23.28 43.27 -17.18
N LEU A 418 22.45 44.28 -17.42
CA LEU A 418 21.27 44.18 -18.27
C LEU A 418 21.65 43.78 -19.70
N ASP A 419 22.73 44.33 -20.25
CA ASP A 419 23.22 43.94 -21.58
C ASP A 419 23.66 42.47 -21.61
N VAL A 420 24.34 42.02 -20.55
CA VAL A 420 24.77 40.61 -20.43
C VAL A 420 23.58 39.67 -20.22
N VAL A 421 22.59 40.07 -19.42
CA VAL A 421 21.34 39.32 -19.20
C VAL A 421 20.57 39.22 -20.51
N ASN A 422 20.37 40.32 -21.23
CA ASN A 422 19.68 40.33 -22.52
C ASN A 422 20.41 39.46 -23.56
N SER A 423 21.74 39.53 -23.62
CA SER A 423 22.55 38.67 -24.49
C SER A 423 22.39 37.19 -24.12
N THR A 424 22.40 36.87 -22.82
CA THR A 424 22.20 35.50 -22.32
C THR A 424 20.79 35.00 -22.62
N ILE A 425 19.76 35.83 -22.47
CA ILE A 425 18.37 35.50 -22.84
C ILE A 425 18.29 35.17 -24.33
N LEU A 426 18.87 36.00 -25.21
CA LEU A 426 18.89 35.73 -26.66
C LEU A 426 19.61 34.41 -26.99
N GLN A 427 20.72 34.11 -26.31
CA GLN A 427 21.43 32.84 -26.47
C GLN A 427 20.60 31.66 -25.99
N ILE A 428 19.87 31.81 -24.88
CA ILE A 428 18.96 30.80 -24.34
C ILE A 428 17.82 30.54 -25.32
N GLU A 429 17.14 31.59 -25.79
CA GLU A 429 16.05 31.48 -26.75
C GLU A 429 16.50 30.79 -28.04
N ASN A 430 17.69 31.15 -28.54
CA ASN A 430 18.25 30.52 -29.74
C ASN A 430 18.64 29.05 -29.48
N SER A 431 19.22 28.74 -28.31
CA SER A 431 19.59 27.38 -27.92
C SER A 431 18.36 26.47 -27.76
N ILE A 432 17.29 27.00 -27.18
CA ILE A 432 16.00 26.30 -27.05
C ILE A 432 15.42 26.01 -28.44
N ARG A 433 15.44 26.98 -29.36
CA ARG A 433 14.94 26.80 -30.74
C ARG A 433 15.75 25.78 -31.55
N ILE A 434 17.07 25.76 -31.40
CA ILE A 434 17.95 24.90 -32.22
C ILE A 434 18.07 23.49 -31.64
N SER A 435 18.22 23.37 -30.31
CA SER A 435 18.63 22.11 -29.68
C SER A 435 17.63 21.53 -28.68
N GLY A 436 16.60 22.30 -28.28
CA GLY A 436 15.67 21.88 -27.23
C GLY A 436 16.32 21.67 -25.84
N ASN A 437 17.60 21.98 -25.67
CA ASN A 437 18.35 21.66 -24.45
C ASN A 437 18.21 22.79 -23.41
N ILE A 438 17.12 22.72 -22.64
CA ILE A 438 16.81 23.66 -21.55
C ILE A 438 17.87 23.66 -20.43
N HIS A 439 18.60 22.56 -20.25
CA HIS A 439 19.62 22.46 -19.20
C HIS A 439 20.81 23.37 -19.47
N HIS A 440 21.33 23.41 -20.70
CA HIS A 440 22.43 24.31 -21.06
C HIS A 440 22.05 25.78 -20.88
N ALA A 441 20.81 26.13 -21.25
CA ALA A 441 20.26 27.47 -21.04
C ALA A 441 20.22 27.84 -19.55
N TYR A 442 19.75 26.92 -18.71
CA TYR A 442 19.70 27.11 -17.27
C TYR A 442 21.10 27.25 -16.65
N ASP A 443 22.07 26.45 -17.09
CA ASP A 443 23.45 26.50 -16.60
C ASP A 443 24.13 27.83 -16.97
N ALA A 444 23.89 28.34 -18.19
CA ALA A 444 24.39 29.65 -18.62
C ALA A 444 23.81 30.79 -17.75
N PHE A 445 22.49 30.74 -17.50
CA PHE A 445 21.82 31.73 -16.65
C PHE A 445 22.33 31.67 -15.20
N THR A 446 22.41 30.49 -14.59
CA THR A 446 22.90 30.34 -13.21
C THR A 446 24.35 30.80 -13.07
N THR A 447 25.20 30.52 -14.06
CA THR A 447 26.59 31.00 -14.10
C THR A 447 26.66 32.53 -14.11
N LEU A 448 25.80 33.19 -14.89
CA LEU A 448 25.68 34.66 -14.91
C LEU A 448 25.33 35.21 -13.53
N ILE A 449 24.30 34.65 -12.88
CA ILE A 449 23.89 35.07 -11.54
C ILE A 449 25.03 34.86 -10.54
N HIS A 450 25.69 33.70 -10.55
CA HIS A 450 26.79 33.43 -9.64
C HIS A 450 27.96 34.40 -9.80
N LYS A 451 28.33 34.73 -11.05
CA LYS A 451 29.38 35.71 -11.33
C LYS A 451 29.02 37.10 -10.82
N GLU A 452 27.78 37.52 -11.00
CA GLU A 452 27.30 38.80 -10.48
C GLU A 452 27.28 38.82 -8.94
N MET A 453 26.86 37.73 -8.32
CA MET A 453 26.93 37.58 -6.86
C MET A 453 28.37 37.65 -6.34
N GLU A 454 29.32 37.00 -7.02
CA GLU A 454 30.75 37.05 -6.67
C GLU A 454 31.35 38.45 -6.76
N ASN A 455 30.95 39.21 -7.78
CA ASN A 455 31.47 40.55 -8.00
C ASN A 455 30.94 41.57 -6.99
N ARG A 456 29.67 41.42 -6.56
CA ARG A 456 28.96 42.52 -5.88
C ARG A 456 28.53 42.21 -4.47
N ILE A 457 28.39 40.94 -4.09
CA ILE A 457 27.91 40.57 -2.76
C ILE A 457 29.09 40.08 -1.91
N PRO A 458 29.40 40.74 -0.78
CA PRO A 458 30.48 40.31 0.09
C PRO A 458 30.31 38.87 0.57
N VAL A 459 31.38 38.08 0.51
CA VAL A 459 31.41 36.71 1.04
C VAL A 459 31.52 36.75 2.58
N SER A 460 30.75 35.90 3.25
CA SER A 460 30.72 35.73 4.70
C SER A 460 31.74 34.70 5.13
N ASN A 461 32.81 35.15 5.78
CA ASN A 461 33.91 34.30 6.27
C ASN A 461 33.60 33.57 7.60
N GLY A 462 32.34 33.57 8.07
CA GLY A 462 31.98 33.13 9.42
C GLY A 462 31.04 31.92 9.47
N TYR A 463 31.45 30.87 10.19
CA TYR A 463 30.57 29.83 10.73
C TYR A 463 29.71 30.40 11.86
N SER A 464 28.76 31.28 11.54
CA SER A 464 27.72 31.67 12.49
C SER A 464 26.76 30.49 12.66
N LYS A 465 26.74 29.89 13.86
CA LYS A 465 25.68 28.96 14.29
C LYS A 465 24.36 29.72 14.29
N ARG A 466 23.60 29.67 13.19
CA ARG A 466 22.31 30.35 13.10
C ARG A 466 21.22 29.56 13.82
N LYS A 467 20.61 30.21 14.81
CA LYS A 467 19.19 30.02 15.11
C LYS A 467 18.40 30.26 13.81
N LYS A 468 17.45 29.38 13.47
CA LYS A 468 16.59 29.52 12.28
C LYS A 468 15.94 30.90 12.31
N SER A 469 16.36 31.79 11.42
CA SER A 469 15.72 33.07 11.18
C SER A 469 14.39 32.81 10.49
N LEU A 470 13.28 33.19 11.14
CA LEU A 470 11.93 33.20 10.55
C LEU A 470 11.79 34.27 9.44
N TYR A 471 12.76 35.16 9.30
CA TYR A 471 12.75 36.21 8.30
C TYR A 471 13.15 35.67 6.92
N LYS A 472 12.19 35.61 6.00
CA LYS A 472 12.40 35.36 4.57
C LYS A 472 12.50 36.71 3.86
N PRO A 473 13.71 37.19 3.51
CA PRO A 473 13.91 38.57 3.03
C PRO A 473 13.21 38.86 1.69
N TYR A 474 12.90 37.85 0.89
CA TYR A 474 12.18 37.96 -0.37
C TYR A 474 10.66 37.78 -0.23
N TRP A 475 10.15 37.51 0.98
CA TRP A 475 8.72 37.37 1.25
C TRP A 475 8.22 38.62 1.97
N ASN A 476 7.97 39.67 1.21
CA ASN A 476 7.47 40.95 1.73
C ASN A 476 5.95 40.93 1.92
N ASP A 477 5.42 41.96 2.58
CA ASP A 477 3.98 42.09 2.84
C ASP A 477 3.16 42.12 1.54
N THR A 478 3.73 42.63 0.45
CA THR A 478 3.09 42.63 -0.87
C THR A 478 2.88 41.21 -1.40
N LEU A 479 3.92 40.36 -1.37
CA LEU A 479 3.84 38.96 -1.76
C LEU A 479 2.95 38.15 -0.81
N ASN A 480 3.00 38.44 0.49
CA ASN A 480 2.09 37.81 1.45
C ASN A 480 0.63 38.17 1.15
N CYS A 481 0.33 39.43 0.86
CA CYS A 481 -0.99 39.89 0.45
C CYS A 481 -1.45 39.25 -0.89
N GLN A 482 -0.55 39.13 -1.86
CA GLN A 482 -0.86 38.43 -3.12
C GLN A 482 -1.14 36.95 -2.90
N TRP A 483 -0.35 36.28 -2.07
CA TRP A 483 -0.56 34.88 -1.71
C TRP A 483 -1.90 34.68 -1.00
N GLU A 484 -2.24 35.55 -0.05
CA GLU A 484 -3.55 35.52 0.62
C GLU A 484 -4.72 35.71 -0.37
N LYS A 485 -4.56 36.59 -1.38
CA LYS A 485 -5.55 36.76 -2.46
C LYS A 485 -5.68 35.48 -3.31
N VAL A 486 -4.57 34.84 -3.65
CA VAL A 486 -4.57 33.55 -4.38
C VAL A 486 -5.28 32.48 -3.56
N CYS A 487 -4.92 32.31 -2.28
CA CYS A 487 -5.58 31.34 -1.41
C CYS A 487 -7.07 31.64 -1.22
N ALA A 488 -7.48 32.90 -1.14
CA ALA A 488 -8.88 33.29 -1.03
C ALA A 488 -9.66 33.00 -2.33
N ALA A 489 -9.08 33.31 -3.49
CA ALA A 489 -9.64 33.00 -4.80
C ALA A 489 -9.79 31.49 -5.01
N GLU A 490 -8.76 30.72 -4.66
CA GLU A 490 -8.76 29.26 -4.72
C GLU A 490 -9.83 28.65 -3.80
N LYS A 491 -9.92 29.10 -2.54
CA LYS A 491 -10.99 28.67 -1.62
C LYS A 491 -12.39 29.01 -2.15
N SER A 492 -12.56 30.18 -2.77
CA SER A 492 -13.83 30.58 -3.38
C SER A 492 -14.16 29.71 -4.60
N TRP A 493 -13.18 29.42 -5.44
CA TRP A 493 -13.31 28.54 -6.61
C TRP A 493 -13.67 27.11 -6.21
N LEU A 494 -13.00 26.54 -5.20
CA LEU A 494 -13.31 25.23 -4.64
C LEU A 494 -14.75 25.16 -4.10
N LYS A 495 -15.23 26.22 -3.46
CA LYS A 495 -16.60 26.32 -2.92
C LYS A 495 -17.67 26.66 -3.95
N SER A 496 -17.30 27.15 -5.13
CA SER A 496 -18.27 27.51 -6.17
C SER A 496 -19.06 26.28 -6.63
N SER A 497 -20.37 26.46 -6.83
CA SER A 497 -21.33 25.42 -7.28
C SER A 497 -21.18 25.01 -8.75
N ILE A 498 -20.11 25.46 -9.40
CA ILE A 498 -19.79 25.09 -10.78
C ILE A 498 -19.43 23.60 -10.81
N SER A 499 -20.01 22.85 -11.75
CA SER A 499 -19.73 21.42 -11.90
C SER A 499 -18.24 21.18 -12.12
N ASN A 500 -17.70 20.12 -11.54
CA ASN A 500 -16.28 19.77 -11.66
C ASN A 500 -15.85 19.62 -13.14
N SER A 501 -16.75 19.20 -14.03
CA SER A 501 -16.49 19.14 -15.48
C SER A 501 -16.21 20.51 -16.12
N ARG A 502 -16.86 21.59 -15.65
CA ARG A 502 -16.71 22.94 -16.21
C ARG A 502 -15.54 23.69 -15.56
N LYS A 503 -15.19 23.34 -14.32
CA LYS A 503 -13.94 23.76 -13.68
C LYS A 503 -12.70 23.23 -14.43
N ARG A 504 -12.78 22.05 -15.06
CA ARG A 504 -11.72 21.44 -15.88
C ARG A 504 -11.42 22.16 -17.19
N THR A 505 -12.41 22.83 -17.79
CA THR A 505 -12.24 23.50 -19.09
C THR A 505 -11.71 24.93 -19.00
N LEU A 506 -11.74 25.51 -17.80
CA LEU A 506 -11.33 26.90 -17.51
C LEU A 506 -9.94 26.98 -16.86
N LYS A 507 -9.36 25.85 -16.49
CA LYS A 507 -7.99 25.69 -16.03
C LYS A 507 -7.13 25.45 -17.27
#